data_AF-A0A0N0CVI9-F1
#
_entry.id   AF-A0A0N0CVI9-F1
#
_cell.length_a   1.000
_cell.length_b   1.000
_cell.length_c   1.000
_cell.angle_alpha   90.00
_cell.angle_beta   90.00
_cell.angle_gamma   90.00
#
_symmetry.space_group_name_H-M   'P 1'
#
loop_
_entity.id
_entity.type
_entity.pdbx_description
1 polymer ?
#
loop_
_entity_poly.entity_id
_entity_poly.type
_entity_poly.pdbx_seq_one_letter_code
_entity_poly.pdbx_strand_id
1 'polypeptide(L)' 'MEQKSKTMGEDRKNSKQLMDELELISAPLVAFVKDNFHPHSRIEITSDSVKVVEDVIGIPIN' A
#
# COMPACT_ATOMS: atom_id res chain seq x y z
N MET A 1 -37.51 -22.78 -1.25
CA MET A 1 -36.42 -22.08 -1.97
C MET A 1 -36.26 -20.70 -1.35
N GLU A 2 -35.57 -20.56 -0.21
CA GLU A 2 -35.42 -19.21 0.37
C GLU A 2 -34.26 -19.06 1.35
N GLN A 3 -33.11 -19.64 1.01
CA GLN A 3 -31.89 -19.43 1.78
C GLN A 3 -30.68 -19.38 0.85
N LYS A 4 -30.50 -18.26 0.13
CA LYS A 4 -29.21 -17.99 -0.55
C LYS A 4 -28.94 -16.50 -0.88
N SER A 5 -29.61 -15.57 -0.19
CA SER A 5 -29.46 -14.12 -0.48
C SER A 5 -28.66 -13.34 0.58
N LYS A 6 -28.20 -13.98 1.67
CA LYS A 6 -27.52 -13.26 2.78
C LYS A 6 -25.98 -13.16 2.67
N THR A 7 -25.34 -13.76 1.68
CA THR A 7 -23.86 -13.88 1.66
C THR A 7 -23.13 -12.79 0.88
N MET A 8 -23.81 -11.83 0.24
CA MET A 8 -23.18 -10.87 -0.69
C MET A 8 -22.83 -9.49 -0.11
N GLY A 9 -23.11 -9.24 1.18
CA GLY A 9 -22.95 -7.92 1.83
C GLY A 9 -21.80 -7.80 2.83
N GLU A 10 -21.24 -8.90 3.32
CA GLU A 10 -20.20 -8.89 4.37
C GLU A 10 -18.78 -8.65 3.81
N ASP A 11 -18.49 -9.09 2.59
CA ASP A 11 -17.14 -9.01 2.00
C ASP A 11 -16.68 -7.58 1.72
N ARG A 12 -17.61 -6.67 1.37
CA ARG A 12 -17.28 -5.26 1.08
C ARG A 12 -17.01 -4.43 2.33
N LYS A 13 -17.66 -4.77 3.45
CA LYS A 13 -17.45 -4.06 4.72
C LYS A 13 -16.03 -4.29 5.24
N ASN A 14 -15.51 -5.49 5.04
CA ASN A 14 -14.15 -5.88 5.41
C ASN A 14 -13.09 -5.10 4.58
N SER A 15 -13.29 -4.95 3.27
CA SER A 15 -12.32 -4.27 2.40
C SER A 15 -12.09 -2.79 2.77
N LYS A 16 -13.12 -2.05 3.16
CA LYS A 16 -12.94 -0.65 3.59
C LYS A 16 -12.15 -0.56 4.90
N GLN A 17 -12.50 -1.40 5.88
CA GLN A 17 -11.81 -1.43 7.17
C GLN A 17 -10.33 -1.79 7.01
N LEU A 18 -10.02 -2.77 6.16
CA LEU A 18 -8.63 -3.13 5.83
C LEU A 18 -7.85 -2.00 5.17
N MET A 19 -8.49 -1.18 4.33
CA MET A 19 -7.84 -0.01 3.73
C MET A 19 -7.61 1.11 4.75
N ASP A 20 -8.59 1.36 5.62
CA ASP A 20 -8.45 2.34 6.71
C ASP A 20 -7.31 1.92 7.67
N GLU A 21 -7.20 0.62 8.00
CA GLU A 21 -6.09 0.07 8.80
C GLU A 21 -4.74 0.18 8.09
N LEU A 22 -4.69 -0.12 6.79
CA LEU A 22 -3.47 0.00 5.99
C LEU A 22 -3.01 1.47 5.90
N GLU A 23 -3.93 2.42 5.76
CA GLU A 23 -3.62 3.85 5.77
C GLU A 23 -3.03 4.28 7.12
N LEU A 24 -3.62 3.83 8.23
CA LEU A 24 -3.11 4.12 9.57
C LEU A 24 -1.68 3.60 9.77
N ILE A 25 -1.40 2.36 9.33
CA ILE A 25 -0.08 1.74 9.48
C ILE A 25 0.95 2.36 8.52
N SER A 26 0.53 2.77 7.32
CA SER A 26 1.41 3.34 6.31
C SER A 26 1.73 4.83 6.52
N ALA A 27 0.91 5.58 7.26
CA ALA A 27 1.17 6.99 7.58
C ALA A 27 2.60 7.28 8.13
N PRO A 28 3.11 6.57 9.16
CA PRO A 28 4.48 6.78 9.64
C PRO A 28 5.54 6.39 8.60
N LEU A 29 5.27 5.39 7.75
CA LEU A 29 6.16 4.98 6.68
C LEU A 29 6.26 6.07 5.59
N VAL A 30 5.13 6.67 5.22
CA VAL A 30 5.09 7.80 4.26
C VAL A 30 5.87 8.99 4.77
N ALA A 31 5.70 9.35 6.06
CA ALA A 31 6.49 10.42 6.68
C ALA A 31 7.99 10.11 6.65
N PHE A 32 8.37 8.87 7.00
CA PHE A 32 9.76 8.43 6.95
C PHE A 32 10.38 8.54 5.55
N VAL A 33 9.67 8.14 4.49
CA VAL A 33 10.16 8.30 3.11
C VAL A 33 10.37 9.76 2.76
N LYS A 34 9.37 10.59 3.07
CA LYS A 34 9.37 12.02 2.73
C LYS A 34 10.54 12.78 3.38
N ASP A 35 10.88 12.41 4.61
CA ASP A 35 11.89 13.14 5.39
C ASP A 35 13.32 12.63 5.13
N ASN A 36 13.50 11.42 4.58
CA ASN A 36 14.81 10.76 4.49
C ASN A 36 15.26 10.38 3.07
N PHE A 37 14.37 10.30 2.07
CA PHE A 37 14.68 9.78 0.74
C PHE A 37 14.27 10.74 -0.38
N HIS A 38 14.66 10.42 -1.62
CA HIS A 38 14.30 11.20 -2.79
C HIS A 38 12.76 11.21 -3.00
N PRO A 39 12.16 12.28 -3.56
CA PRO A 39 10.72 12.32 -3.86
C PRO A 39 10.20 11.25 -4.82
N HIS A 40 11.09 10.55 -5.51
CA HIS A 40 10.79 9.44 -6.43
C HIS A 40 11.09 8.07 -5.81
N SER A 41 11.28 8.01 -4.49
CA SER A 41 11.47 6.77 -3.75
C SER A 41 10.13 6.21 -3.29
N ARG A 42 10.01 4.87 -3.29
CA ARG A 42 8.82 4.14 -2.83
C ARG A 42 9.20 3.04 -1.84
N ILE A 43 8.25 2.66 -0.97
CA ILE A 43 8.41 1.49 -0.10
C ILE A 43 7.67 0.30 -0.71
N GLU A 44 8.35 -0.84 -0.80
CA GLU A 44 7.76 -2.13 -1.12
C GLU A 44 7.73 -3.01 0.15
N ILE A 45 6.54 -3.48 0.52
CA ILE A 45 6.29 -4.33 1.68
C ILE A 45 5.80 -5.69 1.20
N THR A 46 6.50 -6.75 1.59
CA THR A 46 6.10 -8.13 1.38
C THR A 46 5.98 -8.85 2.73
N SER A 47 5.50 -10.09 2.74
CA SER A 47 5.50 -10.92 3.95
C SER A 47 6.88 -11.13 4.55
N ASP A 48 7.93 -11.00 3.73
CA ASP A 48 9.28 -11.42 4.07
C ASP A 48 10.23 -10.23 4.24
N SER A 49 9.87 -9.04 3.75
CA SER A 49 10.77 -7.88 3.75
C SER A 49 10.08 -6.53 3.60
N VAL A 50 10.79 -5.48 4.01
CA VAL A 50 10.47 -4.07 3.72
C VAL A 50 11.68 -3.45 3.05
N LYS A 51 11.49 -2.80 1.90
CA LYS A 51 12.58 -2.20 1.11
C LYS A 51 12.19 -0.81 0.61
N VAL A 52 13.17 0.10 0.53
CA VAL A 52 13.03 1.38 -0.18
C VAL A 52 13.63 1.21 -1.57
N VAL A 53 12.87 1.55 -2.60
CA VAL A 53 13.27 1.48 -4.01
C VAL A 53 13.26 2.89 -4.56
N GLU A 54 14.36 3.30 -5.19
CA GLU A 54 14.49 4.61 -5.83
C GLU A 54 14.46 4.44 -7.34
N ASP A 55 13.58 5.18 -8.02
CA ASP A 55 13.55 5.18 -9.48
C ASP A 55 14.63 6.15 -10.00
N VAL A 56 15.68 5.61 -10.64
CA VAL A 56 16.74 6.40 -11.28
C VAL A 56 16.42 6.56 -12.77
N ILE A 57 16.02 7.76 -13.18
CA ILE A 57 15.88 8.11 -14.60
C ILE A 57 17.25 8.52 -15.13
N GLY A 58 17.92 7.60 -15.83
CA GLY A 58 19.12 7.90 -16.60
C GLY A 58 18.76 8.31 -18.03
N ILE A 59 19.13 9.52 -18.45
CA ILE A 59 19.10 9.89 -19.87
C ILE A 59 20.38 9.32 -20.50
N PRO A 60 20.29 8.39 -21.48
CA PRO A 60 21.47 7.91 -22.18
C PRO A 60 22.09 9.05 -22.98
N ILE A 61 23.37 9.32 -22.76
CA ILE A 61 24.16 10.26 -23.55
C ILE A 61 24.82 9.45 -24.66
N ASN A 62 24.35 9.65 -25.90
CA ASN A 62 24.96 9.10 -27.12
C ASN A 62 26.12 9.99 -27.60
#